data_AF-A0A2L2Z3C1-F1
#
_entry.id   AF-A0A2L2Z3C1-F1
#
_cell.length_a   1.000
_cell.length_b   1.000
_cell.length_c   1.000
_cell.angle_alpha   90.00
_cell.angle_beta   90.00
_cell.angle_gamma   90.00
#
_symmetry.space_group_name_H-M   'P 1'
#
loop_
_entity.id
_entity.type
_entity.pdbx_description
1 polymer ?
#
loop_
_entity_poly.entity_id
_entity_poly.type
_entity_poly.pdbx_seq_one_letter_code
_entity_poly.pdbx_strand_id
1 'polypeptide(L)' 'QDIIDNSWNIERVYGHRFNATLVNEEINKSSKELLTIVKSVETEPHWAPSSWVLTP' A
#
# COMPACT_ATOMS: atom_id res chain seq x y z
N GLN A 1 5.47 1.85 -21.99
CA GLN A 1 6.35 2.67 -21.13
C GLN A 1 5.54 3.44 -20.10
N ASP A 2 4.36 3.94 -20.49
CA ASP A 2 3.45 4.76 -19.69
C ASP A 2 3.11 4.19 -18.29
N ILE A 3 2.89 2.88 -18.18
CA ILE A 3 2.59 2.24 -16.88
C ILE A 3 3.77 2.39 -15.92
N ILE A 4 4.98 2.13 -16.40
CA ILE A 4 6.20 2.21 -15.59
C ILE A 4 6.42 3.66 -15.15
N ASP A 5 6.40 4.61 -16.10
CA ASP A 5 6.64 6.02 -15.82
C ASP A 5 5.58 6.61 -14.86
N ASN A 6 4.32 6.19 -15.02
CA ASN A 6 3.25 6.56 -14.11
C ASN A 6 3.46 5.98 -12.71
N SER A 7 3.86 4.71 -12.59
CA SER A 7 4.21 4.11 -11.30
C SER A 7 5.34 4.84 -10.59
N TRP A 8 6.39 5.24 -11.32
CA TRP A 8 7.47 6.07 -10.77
C TRP A 8 6.98 7.43 -10.28
N ASN A 9 6.10 8.10 -11.04
CA ASN A 9 5.54 9.38 -10.62
C ASN A 9 4.65 9.24 -9.38
N ILE A 10 3.85 8.18 -9.29
CA ILE A 10 3.02 7.89 -8.11
C ILE A 10 3.91 7.72 -6.87
N GLU A 11 4.97 6.92 -6.96
CA GLU A 11 5.89 6.69 -5.85
C GLU A 11 6.57 8.01 -5.42
N ARG A 12 7.08 8.77 -6.39
CA ARG A 12 7.76 10.06 -6.13
C ARG A 12 6.86 11.08 -5.42
N VAL A 13 5.59 11.18 -5.82
CA VAL A 13 4.67 12.21 -5.33
C VAL A 13 3.94 11.76 -4.07
N TYR A 14 3.59 10.47 -3.96
CA TYR A 14 2.69 9.95 -2.94
C TYR A 14 3.27 8.84 -2.07
N GLY A 15 4.53 8.44 -2.25
CA GLY A 15 5.14 7.31 -1.50
C GLY A 15 5.03 7.44 0.02
N HIS A 16 5.15 8.67 0.55
CA HIS A 16 4.98 8.96 1.98
C HIS A 16 3.55 8.73 2.52
N ARG A 17 2.56 8.47 1.65
CA ARG A 17 1.18 8.17 2.03
C ARG A 17 0.90 6.67 2.13
N PHE A 18 1.79 5.82 1.65
CA PHE A 18 1.60 4.38 1.67
C PHE A 18 2.14 3.78 2.97
N ASN A 19 1.42 2.81 3.51
CA ASN A 19 1.84 2.06 4.69
C ASN A 19 2.65 0.80 4.34
N ALA A 20 2.57 0.34 3.09
CA ALA A 20 3.26 -0.83 2.58
C ALA A 20 3.54 -0.69 1.08
N THR A 21 4.63 -1.32 0.63
CA THR A 21 5.02 -1.41 -0.78
C THR A 21 5.27 -2.87 -1.12
N LEU A 22 4.77 -3.31 -2.28
CA LEU A 22 4.93 -4.67 -2.78
C LEU A 22 5.58 -4.65 -4.16
N VAL A 23 6.64 -5.42 -4.35
CA VAL A 23 7.29 -5.57 -5.66
C VAL A 23 6.64 -6.73 -6.41
N ASN A 24 6.08 -6.44 -7.58
CA ASN A 24 5.45 -7.45 -8.43
C ASN A 24 6.51 -8.23 -9.21
N GLU A 25 7.07 -9.28 -8.62
CA GLU A 25 8.09 -10.15 -9.22
C GLU A 25 7.47 -11.37 -9.90
N GLU A 26 6.88 -12.27 -9.11
CA GLU A 26 6.21 -13.48 -9.57
C GLU A 26 4.77 -13.45 -9.06
N ILE A 27 3.81 -13.61 -9.97
CA ILE A 27 2.38 -13.43 -9.66
C ILE A 27 1.93 -14.23 -8.44
N ASN A 28 2.36 -15.48 -8.27
CA ASN A 28 1.94 -16.31 -7.14
C ASN A 28 2.50 -15.81 -5.80
N LYS A 29 3.76 -15.37 -5.79
CA LYS A 29 4.44 -14.84 -4.60
C LYS A 29 3.85 -13.48 -4.22
N SER A 30 3.76 -12.58 -5.19
CA SER A 30 3.19 -11.24 -5.03
C SER A 30 1.71 -11.28 -4.63
N SER A 31 0.90 -12.20 -5.18
CA SER A 31 -0.50 -12.36 -4.76
C SER A 31 -0.61 -12.86 -3.32
N LYS A 32 0.25 -13.79 -2.88
CA LYS A 32 0.26 -14.27 -1.49
C LYS A 32 0.67 -13.16 -0.52
N GLU A 33 1.70 -12.40 -0.86
CA GLU A 33 2.15 -11.26 -0.06
C GLU A 33 1.06 -10.18 0.06
N LEU A 34 0.40 -9.85 -1.05
CA LEU A 34 -0.73 -8.92 -1.05
C LEU A 34 -1.86 -9.39 -0.13
N LEU A 35 -2.22 -10.68 -0.18
CA LEU A 35 -3.23 -11.25 0.72
C LEU A 35 -2.82 -11.15 2.19
N THR A 36 -1.53 -11.33 2.50
CA THR A 36 -1.03 -11.17 3.87
C THR A 36 -1.15 -9.71 4.34
N ILE A 37 -0.77 -8.74 3.50
CA ILE A 37 -0.88 -7.31 3.81
C ILE A 37 -2.35 -6.91 4.05
N VAL A 38 -3.26 -7.36 3.17
CA VAL A 38 -4.70 -7.06 3.33
C VAL A 38 -5.23 -7.65 4.64
N LYS A 39 -4.89 -8.91 4.93
CA LYS A 39 -5.30 -9.55 6.18
C LYS A 39 -4.80 -8.79 7.41
N SER A 40 -3.54 -8.33 7.42
CA SER A 40 -3.04 -7.55 8.57
C SER A 40 -3.88 -6.30 8.77
N VAL A 41 -4.16 -5.54 7.72
CA VAL A 41 -4.99 -4.31 7.76
C VAL A 41 -6.38 -4.60 8.35
N GLU A 42 -6.96 -5.76 8.07
CA GLU A 42 -8.27 -6.15 8.58
C GLU A 42 -8.24 -6.65 10.04
N THR A 43 -7.16 -7.30 10.48
CA THR A 43 -7.11 -7.98 11.78
C THR A 43 -6.34 -7.24 12.86
N GLU A 44 -5.45 -6.32 12.48
CA GLU A 44 -4.54 -5.63 13.40
C GLU A 44 -4.80 -4.11 13.40
N PRO A 45 -4.67 -3.42 14.55
CA PRO A 45 -4.70 -1.97 14.59
C PRO A 45 -3.51 -1.35 13.85
N HIS A 46 -3.77 -0.35 13.01
CA HIS A 46 -2.74 0.37 12.25
C HIS A 46 -2.72 1.86 12.59
N TRP A 47 -1.58 2.50 12.34
CA TRP A 47 -1.45 3.95 12.48
C TRP A 47 -2.26 4.67 11.41
N ALA A 48 -3.22 5.48 11.85
CA ALA A 48 -3.97 6.40 11.02
C ALA A 48 -3.72 7.84 11.50
N PRO A 49 -3.72 8.84 10.59
CA PRO A 49 -3.79 10.24 10.98
C PRO A 49 -4.95 10.47 11.95
N SER A 50 -4.70 11.20 13.04
CA SER A 50 -5.73 11.48 14.05
C SER A 50 -6.97 12.13 13.44
N SER A 51 -6.80 12.96 12.41
CA SER A 51 -7.89 13.59 11.66
C SER A 51 -8.90 12.61 11.04
N TRP A 52 -8.53 11.33 10.83
CA TRP A 52 -9.45 10.32 10.28
C TRP A 52 -10.44 9.77 11.31
N VAL A 53 -10.10 9.85 12.60
CA VAL A 53 -10.89 9.26 13.70
C VAL A 53 -11.54 10.35 14.56
N LEU A 54 -11.07 11.60 14.44
CA LEU A 54 -11.55 12.75 15.22
C LEU A 54 -12.83 13.40 14.68
N THR A 55 -13.45 12.89 13.61
CA THR A 55 -14.80 13.32 13.20
C THR A 55 -15.86 12.60 14.06
N PRO A 56 -16.73 13.33 14.78
CA PRO A 56 -17.78 12.75 15.62
C PRO A 56 -18.87 12.03 14.83
#